data_AF-A0A202C4N5-F1
#
_entry.id   AF-A0A202C4N5-F1
#
_cell.length_a   1.000
_cell.length_b   1.000
_cell.length_c   1.000
_cell.angle_alpha   90.00
_cell.angle_beta   90.00
_cell.angle_gamma   90.00
#
_symmetry.space_group_name_H-M   'P 1'
#
loop_
_entity.id
_entity.type
_entity.pdbx_description
1 polymer ?
#
loop_
_entity_poly.entity_id
_entity_poly.type
_entity_poly.pdbx_seq_one_letter_code
_entity_poly.pdbx_strand_id
1 'polypeptide(L)'
;HYFDPKVIPSIAYTEPEVAWVGLTEKEAKEKGISYETATFPWAASGRAIASDCADGMTKLIFDKESHRVIGGAIVGTNGGE
;
A
#
# COMPACT_ATOMS: atom_id res chain seq x y z
N HIS A 1 22.93 14.26 13.95
CA HIS A 1 22.07 13.13 13.54
C HIS A 1 21.11 13.65 12.48
N TYR A 2 21.10 13.08 11.26
CA TYR A 2 20.19 13.45 10.17
C TYR A 2 19.06 12.42 10.12
N PHE A 3 17.81 12.89 10.13
CA PHE A 3 16.62 12.04 10.06
C PHE A 3 16.14 11.98 8.60
N ASP A 4 16.24 10.81 7.97
CA ASP A 4 15.79 10.54 6.59
C ASP A 4 14.65 9.49 6.61
N PRO A 5 13.42 9.89 6.96
CA PRO A 5 12.32 8.95 7.10
C PRO A 5 11.76 8.58 5.73
N LYS A 6 12.15 7.41 5.24
CA LYS A 6 11.64 6.85 3.99
C LYS A 6 10.23 6.25 4.12
N VAL A 7 9.76 6.05 5.35
CA VAL A 7 8.59 5.23 5.68
C VAL A 7 7.83 5.89 6.85
N ILE A 8 7.04 6.92 6.56
CA ILE A 8 6.05 7.46 7.51
C ILE A 8 4.67 7.06 6.98
N PRO A 9 3.90 6.25 7.70
CA PRO A 9 2.56 5.86 7.27
C PRO A 9 1.63 7.07 7.34
N SER A 10 0.67 7.12 6.42
CA SER A 10 -0.43 8.06 6.41
C SER A 10 -1.74 7.28 6.36
N ILE A 11 -2.71 7.70 7.17
CA ILE A 11 -4.00 7.02 7.32
C ILE A 11 -5.12 8.06 7.21
N ALA A 12 -6.10 7.76 6.37
CA ALA A 12 -7.39 8.43 6.34
C ALA A 12 -8.45 7.49 6.93
N TYR A 13 -8.99 7.85 8.10
CA TYR A 13 -10.03 7.11 8.81
C TYR A 13 -11.43 7.38 8.21
N THR A 14 -11.57 7.11 6.92
CA THR A 14 -12.86 7.10 6.21
C THR A 14 -13.53 5.72 6.31
N GLU A 15 -14.74 5.58 5.78
CA GLU A 15 -15.39 4.29 5.63
C GLU A 15 -15.50 3.96 4.13
N PRO A 16 -14.68 3.02 3.59
CA PRO A 16 -13.59 2.28 4.24
C PRO A 16 -12.32 3.12 4.50
N GLU A 17 -11.44 2.64 5.37
CA GLU A 17 -10.18 3.31 5.70
C GLU A 17 -9.21 3.22 4.53
N VAL A 18 -8.29 4.19 4.43
CA VAL A 18 -7.20 4.18 3.46
C VAL A 18 -5.89 4.45 4.17
N ALA A 19 -4.94 3.54 4.06
CA ALA A 19 -3.58 3.75 4.54
C ALA A 19 -2.57 3.56 3.42
N TRP A 20 -1.48 4.32 3.47
CA TRP A 20 -0.36 4.17 2.55
C TRP A 20 0.95 4.56 3.20
N VAL A 21 2.04 4.06 2.62
CA VAL A 21 3.39 4.34 3.09
C VAL A 21 4.38 4.23 1.93
N GLY A 22 5.47 4.99 2.01
CA GLY A 22 6.51 5.01 0.98
C GLY A 22 6.07 5.76 -0.27
N LEU A 23 6.64 5.40 -1.41
CA LEU A 23 6.36 6.04 -2.70
C LEU A 23 5.00 5.61 -3.25
N THR A 24 4.27 6.57 -3.81
CA THR A 24 3.16 6.33 -4.72
C THR A 24 3.65 6.07 -6.14
N GLU A 25 2.81 5.45 -6.97
CA GLU A 25 3.11 5.27 -8.40
C GLU A 25 3.36 6.61 -9.11
N LYS A 26 2.66 7.67 -8.69
CA LYS A 26 2.83 9.02 -9.23
C LYS A 26 4.23 9.55 -8.91
N GLU A 27 4.65 9.48 -7.65
CA GLU A 27 5.98 9.92 -7.24
C GLU A 27 7.09 9.08 -7.87
N ALA A 28 6.88 7.76 -8.01
CA ALA A 28 7.84 6.88 -8.69
C ALA A 28 8.03 7.29 -10.16
N LYS A 29 6.95 7.61 -10.87
CA LYS A 29 7.01 8.15 -12.25
C LYS A 29 7.74 9.50 -12.30
N GLU A 30 7.39 10.43 -11.40
CA GLU A 30 8.02 11.76 -11.34
C GLU A 30 9.53 11.70 -11.04
N LYS A 31 9.95 10.71 -10.24
CA LYS A 31 11.37 10.47 -9.90
C LYS A 31 12.12 9.61 -10.92
N GLY A 32 11.45 9.14 -11.98
CA GLY A 32 12.05 8.26 -13.00
C GLY A 32 12.45 6.87 -12.47
N ILE A 33 11.82 6.41 -11.39
CA ILE A 33 12.09 5.10 -10.80
C ILE A 33 11.31 4.03 -11.59
N SER A 34 12.02 3.01 -12.07
CA SER A 34 11.40 1.86 -12.73
C SER A 34 10.73 0.97 -11.68
N TYR A 35 9.40 0.84 -11.74
CA TYR A 35 8.64 0.11 -10.73
C TYR A 35 7.65 -0.90 -11.35
N GLU A 36 7.35 -1.94 -10.59
CA GLU A 36 6.25 -2.88 -10.83
C GLU A 36 5.25 -2.83 -9.67
N THR A 37 4.03 -3.31 -9.90
CA THR A 37 2.99 -3.31 -8.86
C THR A 37 2.34 -4.67 -8.74
N ALA A 38 1.98 -5.03 -7.52
CA ALA A 38 1.11 -6.17 -7.24
C ALA A 38 -0.14 -5.65 -6.54
N THR A 39 -1.32 -6.07 -7.00
CA THR A 39 -2.60 -5.74 -6.37
C THR A 39 -3.30 -7.03 -5.98
N PHE A 40 -3.77 -7.10 -4.75
CA PHE A 40 -4.49 -8.24 -4.21
C PHE A 40 -5.86 -7.79 -3.69
N PRO A 41 -6.98 -8.27 -4.29
CA PRO A 41 -8.32 -7.96 -3.81
C PRO A 41 -8.62 -8.73 -2.52
N TRP A 42 -9.20 -8.07 -1.52
CA TRP A 42 -9.52 -8.73 -0.24
C TRP A 42 -10.67 -9.73 -0.35
N ALA A 43 -11.50 -9.62 -1.40
CA ALA A 43 -12.46 -10.64 -1.80
C ALA A 43 -11.83 -12.02 -2.11
N ALA A 44 -10.51 -12.10 -2.34
CA ALA A 44 -9.78 -13.36 -2.50
C ALA A 44 -9.08 -13.83 -1.21
N SER A 45 -9.19 -13.08 -0.10
CA SER A 45 -8.64 -13.45 1.20
C SER A 45 -9.67 -14.20 2.04
N GLY A 46 -9.42 -15.49 2.31
CA GLY A 46 -10.27 -16.27 3.20
C GLY A 46 -10.40 -15.66 4.60
N ARG A 47 -9.36 -14.97 5.10
CA ARG A 47 -9.43 -14.22 6.36
C ARG A 47 -10.36 -13.02 6.25
N ALA A 48 -10.25 -12.22 5.18
CA ALA A 48 -11.09 -11.03 5.02
C ALA A 48 -12.57 -11.41 4.86
N ILE A 49 -12.85 -12.49 4.14
CA ILE A 49 -14.20 -13.07 4.05
C ILE A 49 -14.69 -13.52 5.43
N ALA A 50 -13.89 -14.27 6.18
CA ALA A 50 -14.26 -14.75 7.51
C ALA A 50 -14.45 -13.63 8.54
N SER A 51 -13.81 -12.47 8.33
CA SER A 51 -13.89 -11.28 9.18
C SER A 51 -14.89 -10.23 8.69
N ASP A 52 -15.71 -10.55 7.67
CA ASP A 52 -16.68 -9.63 7.05
C ASP A 52 -16.07 -8.29 6.58
N CYS A 53 -14.81 -8.33 6.14
CA CYS A 53 -14.04 -7.19 5.63
C CYS A 53 -13.49 -7.45 4.22
N ALA A 54 -14.21 -8.22 3.40
CA ALA A 54 -13.79 -8.56 2.04
C ALA A 54 -13.79 -7.37 1.06
N ASP A 55 -14.46 -6.27 1.41
CA ASP A 55 -14.44 -5.04 0.62
C ASP A 55 -13.13 -4.27 0.87
N GLY A 56 -12.24 -4.32 -0.12
CA GLY A 56 -10.92 -3.74 -0.02
C GLY A 56 -9.89 -4.33 -0.96
N MET A 57 -8.69 -3.76 -0.92
CA MET A 57 -7.53 -4.25 -1.64
C MET A 57 -6.22 -3.82 -1.00
N THR A 58 -5.16 -4.59 -1.27
CA THR A 58 -3.78 -4.21 -1.00
C THR A 58 -3.05 -4.02 -2.31
N LYS A 59 -2.34 -2.90 -2.46
CA LYS A 59 -1.39 -2.66 -3.55
C LYS A 59 0.01 -2.46 -2.98
N LEU A 60 0.98 -3.16 -3.53
CA LEU A 60 2.40 -2.99 -3.26
C LEU A 60 3.13 -2.52 -4.51
N ILE A 61 4.15 -1.69 -4.30
CA ILE A 61 4.99 -1.11 -5.34
C ILE A 61 6.42 -1.60 -5.11
N PHE A 62 7.02 -2.18 -6.14
CA PHE A 62 8.35 -2.74 -6.10
C PHE A 62 9.26 -2.03 -7.09
N ASP A 63 10.49 -1.78 -6.68
CA ASP A 63 11.56 -1.40 -7.60
C ASP A 63 11.91 -2.58 -8.52
N LYS A 64 11.94 -2.37 -9.85
CA LYS A 64 12.12 -3.48 -10.81
C LYS A 64 13.50 -4.12 -10.79
N GLU A 65 14.52 -3.37 -10.38
CA GLU A 65 15.91 -3.85 -10.41
C GLU A 65 16.25 -4.66 -9.16
N SER A 66 15.84 -4.14 -8.01
CA SER A 66 16.17 -4.71 -6.70
C SER A 66 15.05 -5.58 -6.10
N HIS A 67 13.86 -5.56 -6.69
CA HIS A 67 12.63 -6.18 -6.17
C HIS A 67 12.26 -5.75 -4.74
N ARG A 68 12.78 -4.59 -4.30
CA ARG A 68 12.47 -4.04 -2.98
C ARG A 68 11.09 -3.41 -2.99
N VAL A 69 10.35 -3.60 -1.91
CA VAL A 69 9.13 -2.81 -1.65
C VAL A 69 9.54 -1.36 -1.40
N ILE A 70 9.01 -0.46 -2.22
CA ILE A 70 9.29 0.99 -2.15
C ILE A 70 8.06 1.80 -1.73
N GLY A 71 6.89 1.17 -1.72
CA GLY A 71 5.66 1.75 -1.19
C GLY A 71 4.48 0.80 -1.28
N GLY A 72 3.37 1.21 -0.72
CA GLY A 72 2.14 0.43 -0.76
C GLY A 72 0.97 1.21 -0.21
N ALA A 73 -0.23 0.73 -0.55
CA ALA A 73 -1.48 1.27 -0.06
C ALA A 73 -2.47 0.14 0.19
N ILE A 74 -3.32 0.33 1.19
CA ILE A 74 -4.44 -0.54 1.49
C ILE A 74 -5.71 0.30 1.62
N VAL A 75 -6.82 -0.27 1.19
CA VAL A 75 -8.16 0.25 1.40
C VAL A 75 -9.03 -0.89 1.89
N GLY A 76 -9.83 -0.64 2.94
CA GLY A 76 -10.75 -1.62 3.50
C GLY A 76 -11.01 -1.37 4.98
N THR A 77 -11.93 -2.15 5.56
CA THR A 77 -12.22 -2.11 7.00
C THR A 77 -10.99 -2.56 7.79
N ASN A 78 -10.57 -1.77 8.79
CA ASN A 78 -9.29 -1.91 9.51
C ASN A 78 -8.06 -1.71 8.61
N GLY A 79 -8.18 -0.92 7.54
CA GLY A 79 -7.06 -0.56 6.67
C GLY A 79 -6.00 0.32 7.32
N GLY A 80 -6.19 0.83 8.53
CA GLY A 80 -5.18 1.57 9.28
C GLY A 80 -4.17 0.72 10.06
N GLU A 81 -4.43 -0.59 10.24
CA GLU A 81 -3.63 -1.53 11.05
C GLU A 81 -2.53 -2.26 10.26
#